data_AF-A0A1H7WBW7-F1
#
_entry.id   AF-A0A1H7WBW7-F1
#
_cell.length_a   1.000
_cell.length_b   1.000
_cell.length_c   1.000
_cell.angle_alpha   90.00
_cell.angle_beta   90.00
_cell.angle_gamma   90.00
#
_symmetry.space_group_name_H-M   'P 1'
#
loop_
_entity.id
_entity.type
_entity.pdbx_description
1 polymer ?
#
loop_
_entity_poly.entity_id
_entity_poly.type
_entity_poly.pdbx_seq_one_letter_code
_entity_poly.pdbx_strand_id
1 'polypeptide(L)'
;MDKKLPPGQFETEKWPILHVGDIYQFNEQTWDFQLFGDVKDMVTLTYKEFMQLPKTVQTVNMHCVTTWSKFGTTFEGIALRDLVKLVELEEDVKYVQIYGYYEGDRFGYSANLPLEALQGEDSLFVYRWKDDHHDWQDLDPKHGFPVRFIPPESFYLWKGTKWASGIRFMKEDEAGFWEEMGYSMTANPFKEERYR
;
A
#
# COMPACT_ATOMS: atom_id res chain seq x y z
N MET A 1 -6.28 -19.91 -3.69
CA MET A 1 -7.17 -19.02 -2.92
C MET A 1 -8.54 -19.10 -3.56
N ASP A 2 -9.56 -19.47 -2.79
CA ASP A 2 -10.93 -19.49 -3.30
C ASP A 2 -11.40 -18.05 -3.56
N LYS A 3 -11.99 -17.82 -4.74
CA LYS A 3 -12.58 -16.51 -5.07
C LYS A 3 -13.79 -16.26 -4.17
N LYS A 4 -13.59 -15.56 -3.07
CA LYS A 4 -14.66 -15.11 -2.18
C LYS A 4 -14.92 -13.63 -2.42
N LEU A 5 -16.10 -13.33 -2.97
CA LEU A 5 -16.56 -11.95 -3.12
C LEU A 5 -17.02 -11.40 -1.76
N PRO A 6 -16.51 -10.25 -1.29
CA PRO A 6 -17.04 -9.63 -0.08
C PRO A 6 -18.50 -9.18 -0.28
N PRO A 7 -19.29 -9.07 0.80
CA PRO A 7 -20.66 -8.59 0.70
C PRO A 7 -20.74 -7.20 0.04
N GLY A 8 -21.79 -6.99 -0.77
CA GLY A 8 -22.03 -5.70 -1.43
C GLY A 8 -20.95 -5.31 -2.46
N GLN A 9 -20.24 -6.28 -3.03
CA GLN A 9 -19.23 -6.09 -4.08
C GLN A 9 -19.67 -6.75 -5.39
N PHE A 10 -19.15 -6.27 -6.52
CA PHE A 10 -19.19 -6.97 -7.81
C PHE A 10 -17.78 -7.22 -8.34
N GLU A 11 -17.56 -8.33 -9.05
CA GLU A 11 -16.28 -8.62 -9.70
C GLU A 11 -16.09 -7.74 -10.94
N THR A 12 -14.87 -7.25 -11.15
CA THR A 12 -14.46 -6.53 -12.35
C THR A 12 -13.14 -7.06 -12.89
N GLU A 13 -13.05 -7.14 -14.22
CA GLU A 13 -11.81 -7.49 -14.93
C GLU A 13 -10.87 -6.28 -15.08
N LYS A 14 -11.40 -5.05 -15.00
CA LYS A 14 -10.59 -3.83 -15.13
C LYS A 14 -9.92 -3.53 -13.79
N TRP A 15 -8.71 -2.95 -13.79
CA TRP A 15 -8.13 -2.33 -12.60
C TRP A 15 -8.46 -0.84 -12.58
N PRO A 16 -9.54 -0.40 -11.89
CA PRO A 16 -10.02 0.96 -12.01
C PRO A 16 -9.04 1.96 -11.39
N ILE A 17 -8.88 3.10 -12.07
CA ILE A 17 -8.06 4.20 -11.59
C ILE A 17 -8.92 5.09 -10.71
N LEU A 18 -8.62 5.09 -9.40
CA LEU A 18 -9.17 6.02 -8.43
C LEU A 18 -8.01 6.73 -7.74
N HIS A 19 -7.93 8.05 -7.85
CA HIS A 19 -6.99 8.87 -7.08
C HIS A 19 -7.68 10.17 -6.67
N VAL A 20 -7.18 10.78 -5.60
CA VAL A 20 -7.53 12.14 -5.17
C VAL A 20 -6.27 12.99 -5.31
N GLY A 21 -6.43 14.25 -5.71
CA GLY A 21 -5.31 15.15 -5.97
C GLY A 21 -4.57 14.85 -7.28
N ASP A 22 -3.44 15.55 -7.45
CA ASP A 22 -2.62 15.53 -8.65
C ASP A 22 -1.83 14.22 -8.80
N ILE A 23 -1.46 13.90 -10.04
CA ILE A 23 -0.57 12.79 -10.34
C ILE A 23 0.86 13.20 -10.01
N TYR A 24 1.50 12.48 -9.09
CA TYR A 24 2.90 12.72 -8.74
C TYR A 24 3.82 12.61 -9.97
N GLN A 25 4.67 13.62 -10.15
CA GLN A 25 5.70 13.63 -11.19
C GLN A 25 6.98 13.03 -10.62
N PHE A 26 7.24 11.77 -10.95
CA PHE A 26 8.42 11.05 -10.46
C PHE A 26 9.71 11.68 -10.97
N ASN A 27 10.67 11.86 -10.05
CA ASN A 27 12.05 12.16 -10.36
C ASN A 27 12.96 11.23 -9.54
N GLU A 28 13.62 10.31 -10.24
CA GLU A 28 14.52 9.30 -9.67
C GLU A 28 15.63 9.89 -8.80
N GLN A 29 16.14 11.09 -9.13
CA GLN A 29 17.26 11.69 -8.42
C GLN A 29 16.87 12.26 -7.05
N THR A 30 15.60 12.60 -6.87
CA THR A 30 15.09 13.24 -5.65
C THR A 30 14.13 12.35 -4.87
N TRP A 31 13.68 11.25 -5.46
CA TRP A 31 12.82 10.30 -4.78
C TRP A 31 13.65 9.46 -3.79
N ASP A 32 13.12 9.36 -2.57
CA ASP A 32 13.61 8.44 -1.56
C ASP A 32 12.42 7.85 -0.79
N PHE A 33 12.65 6.68 -0.20
CA PHE A 33 11.69 5.96 0.63
C PHE A 33 12.18 5.93 2.08
N GLN A 34 11.34 6.38 3.01
CA GLN A 34 11.73 6.55 4.40
C GLN A 34 11.11 5.51 5.34
N LEU A 35 11.91 4.94 6.22
CA LEU A 35 11.49 4.06 7.31
C LEU A 35 11.81 4.78 8.62
N PHE A 36 10.79 5.25 9.33
CA PHE A 36 10.95 6.19 10.46
C PHE A 36 9.87 6.01 11.53
N GLY A 37 9.87 6.88 12.56
CA GLY A 37 8.93 6.81 13.68
C GLY A 37 9.54 6.09 14.88
N ASP A 38 8.82 5.12 15.44
CA ASP A 38 9.27 4.29 16.58
C ASP A 38 10.31 3.24 16.14
N VAL A 39 11.47 3.69 15.67
CA VAL A 39 12.64 2.88 15.29
C VAL A 39 13.90 3.43 15.93
N LYS A 40 14.92 2.59 16.14
CA LYS A 40 16.21 3.01 16.70
C LYS A 40 16.90 4.06 15.83
N ASP A 41 17.02 3.76 14.55
CA ASP A 41 17.62 4.61 13.54
C ASP A 41 16.74 4.66 12.31
N MET A 42 16.50 5.87 11.80
CA MET A 42 15.75 6.08 10.56
C MET A 42 16.59 5.61 9.37
N VAL A 43 15.94 4.92 8.43
CA VAL A 43 16.54 4.51 7.15
C VAL A 43 15.89 5.28 6.01
N THR A 44 16.72 5.78 5.09
CA THR A 44 16.28 6.40 3.84
C THR A 44 16.91 5.66 2.68
N LEU A 45 16.09 5.23 1.73
CA LEU A 45 16.51 4.49 0.54
C LEU A 45 16.30 5.35 -0.70
N THR A 46 17.35 5.54 -1.49
CA THR A 46 17.20 6.08 -2.85
C THR A 46 16.39 5.12 -3.72
N TYR A 47 15.87 5.61 -4.85
CA TYR A 47 15.18 4.74 -5.81
C TYR A 47 16.01 3.52 -6.22
N LYS A 48 17.31 3.74 -6.49
CA LYS A 48 18.22 2.66 -6.87
C LYS A 48 18.39 1.60 -5.77
N GLU A 49 18.53 2.02 -4.51
CA GLU A 49 18.65 1.09 -3.38
C GLU A 49 17.34 0.33 -3.14
N PHE A 50 16.20 1.02 -3.24
CA PHE A 50 14.88 0.39 -3.12
C PHE A 50 14.69 -0.72 -4.16
N MET A 51 15.07 -0.46 -5.42
CA MET A 51 14.96 -1.44 -6.52
C MET A 51 15.97 -2.60 -6.42
N GLN A 52 16.94 -2.54 -5.52
CA GLN A 52 17.90 -3.63 -5.24
C GLN A 52 17.44 -4.56 -4.10
N LEU A 53 16.36 -4.21 -3.40
CA LEU A 53 15.81 -5.04 -2.32
C LEU A 53 15.27 -6.38 -2.83
N PRO A 54 15.09 -7.38 -1.94
CA PRO A 54 14.55 -8.67 -2.31
C PRO A 54 13.19 -8.57 -3.00
N LYS A 55 13.15 -9.03 -4.26
CA LYS A 55 11.97 -9.03 -5.09
C LYS A 55 10.97 -10.09 -4.64
N THR A 56 9.71 -9.70 -4.46
CA THR A 56 8.58 -10.58 -4.19
C THR A 56 7.55 -10.50 -5.33
N VAL A 57 7.00 -11.65 -5.71
CA VAL A 57 5.93 -11.76 -6.71
C VAL A 57 4.75 -12.49 -6.07
N GLN A 58 3.60 -11.81 -5.97
CA GLN A 58 2.41 -12.37 -5.33
C GLN A 58 1.14 -11.98 -6.09
N THR A 59 0.19 -12.92 -6.16
CA THR A 59 -1.17 -12.63 -6.62
C THR A 59 -2.00 -12.16 -5.42
N VAL A 60 -2.63 -10.99 -5.54
CA VAL A 60 -3.43 -10.36 -4.49
C VAL A 60 -4.80 -9.95 -5.04
N ASN A 61 -5.86 -10.28 -4.31
CA ASN A 61 -7.21 -9.82 -4.64
C ASN A 61 -7.43 -8.43 -4.03
N MET A 62 -8.03 -7.54 -4.82
CA MET A 62 -8.26 -6.17 -4.41
C MET A 62 -9.75 -5.91 -4.23
N HIS A 63 -10.12 -5.29 -3.13
CA HIS A 63 -11.50 -4.91 -2.82
C HIS A 63 -11.58 -3.41 -2.61
N CYS A 64 -12.45 -2.71 -3.34
CA CYS A 64 -12.60 -1.28 -3.23
C CYS A 64 -13.86 -0.91 -2.45
N VAL A 65 -13.75 0.15 -1.64
CA VAL A 65 -14.89 0.74 -0.92
C VAL A 65 -15.99 1.24 -1.86
N THR A 66 -15.67 1.50 -3.13
CA THR A 66 -16.66 1.86 -4.16
C THR A 66 -17.28 0.64 -4.84
N THR A 67 -17.43 -0.47 -4.11
CA THR A 67 -18.23 -1.68 -4.47
C THR A 67 -17.70 -2.58 -5.58
N TRP A 68 -16.45 -2.41 -6.04
CA TRP A 68 -15.83 -3.35 -6.99
C TRP A 68 -14.71 -4.19 -6.35
N SER A 69 -14.57 -5.43 -6.81
CA SER A 69 -13.48 -6.34 -6.47
C SER A 69 -12.78 -6.84 -7.73
N LYS A 70 -11.45 -6.89 -7.74
CA LYS A 70 -10.65 -7.48 -8.82
C LYS A 70 -9.84 -8.64 -8.27
N PHE A 71 -10.00 -9.80 -8.89
CA PHE A 71 -9.26 -11.02 -8.54
C PHE A 71 -8.12 -11.25 -9.52
N GLY A 72 -7.11 -12.01 -9.10
CA GLY A 72 -6.10 -12.56 -10.00
C GLY A 72 -5.03 -11.57 -10.48
N THR A 73 -4.91 -10.39 -9.88
CA THR A 73 -3.81 -9.48 -10.21
C THR A 73 -2.53 -9.96 -9.55
N THR A 74 -1.49 -10.16 -10.35
CA THR A 74 -0.15 -10.50 -9.85
C THR A 74 0.73 -9.28 -9.86
N PHE A 75 1.38 -9.02 -8.73
CA PHE A 75 2.26 -7.89 -8.52
C PHE A 75 3.70 -8.34 -8.37
N GLU A 76 4.63 -7.48 -8.81
CA GLU A 76 6.07 -7.58 -8.55
C GLU A 76 6.49 -6.31 -7.79
N GLY A 77 7.17 -6.52 -6.67
CA GLY A 77 7.46 -5.46 -5.70
C GLY A 77 8.37 -5.91 -4.57
N ILE A 78 8.42 -5.11 -3.51
CA ILE A 78 9.13 -5.39 -2.26
C ILE A 78 8.10 -5.69 -1.17
N ALA A 79 8.27 -6.80 -0.44
CA ALA A 79 7.40 -7.13 0.68
C ALA A 79 7.66 -6.19 1.86
N LEU A 80 6.59 -5.75 2.53
CA LEU A 80 6.71 -4.88 3.71
C LEU A 80 7.60 -5.51 4.78
N ARG A 81 7.51 -6.83 4.99
CA ARG A 81 8.38 -7.58 5.92
C ARG A 81 9.87 -7.42 5.61
N ASP A 82 10.26 -7.23 4.35
CA ASP A 82 11.66 -7.08 3.96
C ASP A 82 12.15 -5.65 4.20
N LEU A 83 11.26 -4.65 4.13
CA LEU A 83 11.56 -3.29 4.58
C LEU A 83 11.70 -3.21 6.10
N VAL A 84 10.85 -3.92 6.86
CA VAL A 84 10.93 -3.98 8.32
C VAL A 84 12.28 -4.52 8.78
N LYS A 85 12.87 -5.49 8.07
CA LYS A 85 14.21 -6.04 8.39
C LYS A 85 15.35 -5.02 8.26
N LEU A 86 15.13 -3.89 7.61
CA LEU A 86 16.14 -2.84 7.44
C LEU A 86 16.24 -1.91 8.65
N VAL A 87 15.29 -1.99 9.58
CA VAL A 87 15.24 -1.15 10.78
C VAL A 87 15.14 -2.02 12.04
N GLU A 88 15.62 -1.49 13.16
CA GLU A 88 15.34 -2.04 14.48
C GLU A 88 14.15 -1.28 15.08
N LEU A 89 13.02 -1.97 15.27
CA LEU A 89 11.81 -1.37 15.85
C LEU A 89 12.00 -1.15 17.35
N GLU A 90 11.43 -0.06 17.87
CA GLU A 90 11.28 0.11 19.32
C GLU A 90 10.33 -0.93 19.92
N GLU A 91 10.40 -1.11 21.24
CA GLU A 91 9.45 -1.98 21.95
C GLU A 91 8.00 -1.47 21.78
N ASP A 92 7.06 -2.41 21.69
CA ASP A 92 5.61 -2.18 21.56
C ASP A 92 5.12 -1.51 20.25
N VAL A 93 5.94 -1.46 19.20
CA VAL A 93 5.47 -1.06 17.86
C VAL A 93 4.42 -2.04 17.34
N LYS A 94 3.22 -1.54 17.05
CA LYS A 94 2.05 -2.36 16.66
C LYS A 94 1.39 -1.89 15.37
N TYR A 95 1.67 -0.66 14.94
CA TYR A 95 1.03 -0.02 13.82
C TYR A 95 2.05 0.57 12.86
N VAL A 96 1.61 0.74 11.62
CA VAL A 96 2.32 1.51 10.62
C VAL A 96 1.39 2.50 9.95
N GLN A 97 1.96 3.61 9.52
CA GLN A 97 1.30 4.55 8.63
C GLN A 97 2.10 4.64 7.33
N ILE A 98 1.45 4.28 6.23
CA ILE A 98 2.08 4.23 4.92
C ILE A 98 1.78 5.53 4.20
N TYR A 99 2.83 6.28 3.91
CA TYR A 99 2.74 7.60 3.30
C TYR A 99 2.92 7.56 1.80
N GLY A 100 2.31 8.54 1.13
CA GLY A 100 2.48 8.80 -0.28
C GLY A 100 2.31 10.27 -0.61
N TYR A 101 2.83 10.65 -1.78
CA TYR A 101 2.75 12.03 -2.24
C TYR A 101 1.30 12.46 -2.47
N TYR A 102 0.94 13.64 -1.97
CA TYR A 102 -0.34 14.29 -2.24
C TYR A 102 -0.10 15.79 -2.34
N GLU A 103 -0.52 16.40 -3.45
CA GLU A 103 -0.34 17.84 -3.72
C GLU A 103 1.12 18.34 -3.51
N GLY A 104 2.09 17.47 -3.84
CA GLY A 104 3.52 17.77 -3.72
C GLY A 104 4.12 17.50 -2.33
N ASP A 105 3.30 17.25 -1.31
CA ASP A 105 3.77 16.83 0.01
C ASP A 105 3.97 15.31 0.03
N ARG A 106 5.20 14.86 0.32
CA ARG A 106 5.54 13.43 0.43
C ARG A 106 4.76 12.71 1.53
N PHE A 107 4.28 13.41 2.54
CA PHE A 107 3.50 12.86 3.64
C PHE A 107 2.03 13.29 3.61
N GLY A 108 1.57 13.89 2.50
CA GLY A 108 0.22 14.44 2.41
C GLY A 108 -0.87 13.37 2.35
N TYR A 109 -0.62 12.20 1.76
CA TYR A 109 -1.50 11.04 1.88
C TYR A 109 -0.94 10.04 2.88
N SER A 110 -1.84 9.44 3.67
CA SER A 110 -1.46 8.36 4.56
C SER A 110 -2.58 7.36 4.81
N ALA A 111 -2.21 6.13 5.11
CA ALA A 111 -3.12 5.08 5.55
C ALA A 111 -2.51 4.29 6.71
N ASN A 112 -3.25 4.18 7.80
CA ASN A 112 -2.83 3.43 9.00
C ASN A 112 -3.22 1.96 8.91
N LEU A 113 -2.37 1.07 9.38
CA LEU A 113 -2.57 -0.38 9.36
C LEU A 113 -1.90 -1.05 10.57
N PRO A 114 -2.49 -2.12 11.13
CA PRO A 114 -1.82 -2.92 12.16
C PRO A 114 -0.65 -3.71 11.55
N LEU A 115 0.55 -3.58 12.12
CA LEU A 115 1.79 -4.17 11.61
C LEU A 115 1.73 -5.71 11.59
N GLU A 116 1.06 -6.33 12.57
CA GLU A 116 0.89 -7.79 12.66
C GLU A 116 0.17 -8.36 11.42
N ALA A 117 -0.80 -7.62 10.88
CA ALA A 117 -1.57 -8.05 9.71
C ALA A 117 -0.78 -7.95 8.39
N LEU A 118 0.41 -7.34 8.39
CA LEU A 118 1.21 -7.05 7.19
C LEU A 118 2.45 -7.94 7.05
N GLN A 119 2.59 -8.97 7.89
CA GLN A 119 3.76 -9.87 7.89
C GLN A 119 3.73 -10.90 6.74
N GLY A 120 2.62 -11.00 6.01
CA GLY A 120 2.44 -11.89 4.87
C GLY A 120 3.22 -11.47 3.62
N GLU A 121 3.12 -12.28 2.56
CA GLU A 121 3.73 -12.01 1.24
C GLU A 121 2.85 -11.14 0.35
N ASP A 122 1.63 -10.84 0.80
CA ASP A 122 0.59 -10.07 0.11
C ASP A 122 0.51 -8.60 0.53
N SER A 123 1.42 -8.15 1.40
CA SER A 123 1.64 -6.73 1.73
C SER A 123 2.84 -6.19 0.95
N LEU A 124 2.57 -5.56 -0.20
CA LEU A 124 3.61 -5.26 -1.19
C LEU A 124 3.71 -3.79 -1.56
N PHE A 125 4.93 -3.29 -1.68
CA PHE A 125 5.27 -2.07 -2.41
C PHE A 125 5.62 -2.44 -3.84
N VAL A 126 4.64 -2.31 -4.73
CA VAL A 126 4.66 -2.81 -6.10
C VAL A 126 5.11 -1.73 -7.07
N TYR A 127 5.84 -2.14 -8.10
CA TYR A 127 6.26 -1.29 -9.22
C TYR A 127 5.89 -1.90 -10.59
N ARG A 128 5.52 -3.19 -10.60
CA ARG A 128 5.06 -3.92 -11.80
C ARG A 128 3.86 -4.79 -11.50
N TRP A 129 3.05 -5.06 -12.51
CA TRP A 129 1.87 -5.90 -12.39
C TRP A 129 1.54 -6.62 -13.69
N LYS A 130 0.74 -7.68 -13.58
CA LYS A 130 0.11 -8.39 -14.69
C LYS A 130 -1.23 -8.99 -14.26
N ASP A 131 -2.05 -9.37 -15.21
CA ASP A 131 -3.25 -10.20 -14.99
C ASP A 131 -3.49 -11.11 -16.21
N ASP A 132 -4.63 -11.78 -16.26
CA ASP A 132 -4.96 -12.70 -17.37
C ASP A 132 -5.10 -12.00 -18.74
N HIS A 133 -5.21 -10.67 -18.76
CA HIS A 133 -5.40 -9.87 -19.99
C HIS A 133 -4.18 -9.01 -20.34
N HIS A 134 -3.22 -8.85 -19.42
CA HIS A 134 -2.05 -7.99 -19.59
C HIS A 134 -0.78 -8.72 -19.15
N ASP A 135 0.23 -8.75 -20.01
CA ASP A 135 1.58 -9.18 -19.63
C ASP A 135 2.21 -8.20 -18.62
N TRP A 136 3.36 -8.59 -18.07
CA TRP A 136 4.10 -7.78 -17.12
C TRP A 136 4.39 -6.37 -17.65
N GLN A 137 3.90 -5.37 -16.93
CA GLN A 137 4.11 -3.97 -17.23
C GLN A 137 4.40 -3.18 -15.95
N ASP A 138 5.10 -2.07 -16.10
CA ASP A 138 5.32 -1.12 -15.01
C ASP A 138 3.98 -0.47 -14.63
N LEU A 139 3.90 0.07 -13.41
CA LEU A 139 2.77 0.93 -13.05
C LEU A 139 2.72 2.14 -13.99
N ASP A 140 1.51 2.50 -14.43
CA ASP A 140 1.29 3.83 -15.00
C ASP A 140 1.34 4.89 -13.87
N PRO A 141 1.75 6.14 -14.13
CA PRO A 141 1.68 7.24 -13.16
C PRO A 141 0.33 7.33 -12.42
N LYS A 142 -0.79 7.09 -13.11
CA LYS A 142 -2.14 7.09 -12.49
C LYS A 142 -2.38 5.91 -11.57
N HIS A 143 -1.70 4.78 -11.81
CA HIS A 143 -1.76 3.60 -10.94
C HIS A 143 -0.80 3.68 -9.77
N GLY A 144 0.08 4.68 -9.71
CA GLY A 144 0.94 4.96 -8.56
C GLY A 144 2.43 4.82 -8.83
N PHE A 145 2.89 4.86 -10.09
CA PHE A 145 4.33 4.87 -10.41
C PHE A 145 5.07 5.99 -9.64
N PRO A 146 6.26 5.73 -9.06
CA PRO A 146 7.10 4.55 -9.25
C PRO A 146 6.72 3.35 -8.38
N VAL A 147 6.12 3.61 -7.21
CA VAL A 147 5.85 2.60 -6.18
C VAL A 147 4.48 2.84 -5.58
N ARG A 148 3.67 1.78 -5.48
CA ARG A 148 2.38 1.77 -4.81
C ARG A 148 2.34 0.69 -3.74
N PHE A 149 1.77 0.99 -2.59
CA PHE A 149 1.42 -0.04 -1.63
C PHE A 149 0.12 -0.76 -2.04
N ILE A 150 0.14 -2.08 -2.02
CA ILE A 150 -1.02 -2.96 -2.15
C ILE A 150 -1.16 -3.71 -0.82
N PRO A 151 -2.25 -3.49 -0.07
CA PRO A 151 -2.49 -4.19 1.18
C PRO A 151 -3.00 -5.62 0.92
N PRO A 152 -2.96 -6.50 1.94
CA PRO A 152 -3.65 -7.79 1.91
C PRO A 152 -5.13 -7.67 1.55
N GLU A 153 -5.72 -8.74 1.03
CA GLU A 153 -7.16 -8.78 0.67
C GLU A 153 -8.09 -8.59 1.88
N SER A 154 -7.57 -8.71 3.11
CA SER A 154 -8.29 -8.40 4.35
C SER A 154 -8.54 -6.90 4.55
N PHE A 155 -8.04 -6.03 3.67
CA PHE A 155 -8.22 -4.58 3.73
C PHE A 155 -8.82 -4.03 2.43
N TYR A 156 -9.63 -2.99 2.56
CA TYR A 156 -10.06 -2.20 1.41
C TYR A 156 -8.89 -1.41 0.80
N LEU A 157 -8.97 -1.22 -0.52
CA LEU A 157 -7.88 -0.69 -1.34
C LEU A 157 -7.54 0.79 -1.09
N TRP A 158 -8.35 1.56 -0.35
CA TRP A 158 -7.91 2.91 0.05
C TRP A 158 -6.69 2.84 0.97
N LYS A 159 -6.50 1.76 1.72
CA LYS A 159 -5.25 1.52 2.46
C LYS A 159 -4.03 1.33 1.55
N GLY A 160 -4.25 1.08 0.25
CA GLY A 160 -3.21 0.94 -0.77
C GLY A 160 -2.69 2.26 -1.31
N THR A 161 -1.83 2.91 -0.53
CA THR A 161 -1.21 4.21 -0.82
C THR A 161 -0.50 4.25 -2.17
N LYS A 162 -0.90 5.19 -3.04
CA LYS A 162 -0.21 5.50 -4.29
C LYS A 162 0.98 6.42 -4.04
N TRP A 163 1.96 6.39 -4.95
CA TRP A 163 3.15 7.25 -4.91
C TRP A 163 3.84 7.17 -3.56
N ALA A 164 4.07 5.94 -3.10
CA ALA A 164 4.52 5.66 -1.76
C ALA A 164 5.89 6.30 -1.50
N SER A 165 6.04 6.88 -0.31
CA SER A 165 7.18 7.71 0.08
C SER A 165 7.83 7.26 1.40
N GLY A 166 7.15 6.40 2.17
CA GLY A 166 7.69 5.87 3.40
C GLY A 166 6.69 5.15 4.30
N ILE A 167 7.22 4.62 5.39
CA ILE A 167 6.51 3.93 6.47
C ILE A 167 6.93 4.60 7.78
N ARG A 168 5.94 5.11 8.52
CA ARG A 168 6.11 5.46 9.94
C ARG A 168 5.68 4.29 10.81
N PHE A 169 6.56 3.83 11.67
CA PHE A 169 6.28 2.83 12.69
C PHE A 169 5.74 3.51 13.95
N MET A 170 4.70 2.93 14.55
CA MET A 170 3.94 3.54 15.63
C MET A 170 3.52 2.52 16.70
N LYS A 171 3.51 2.95 17.97
CA LYS A 171 2.98 2.16 19.10
C LYS A 171 1.46 2.20 19.22
N GLU A 172 0.86 3.34 18.90
CA GLU A 172 -0.58 3.57 18.93
C GLU A 172 -1.10 3.79 17.50
N ASP A 173 -2.38 3.49 17.29
CA ASP A 173 -3.01 3.67 15.98
C ASP A 173 -3.44 5.14 15.81
N GLU A 174 -2.93 5.77 14.77
CA GLU A 174 -3.28 7.15 14.38
C GLU A 174 -4.12 7.11 13.10
N ALA A 175 -5.07 8.04 12.96
CA ALA A 175 -5.91 8.08 11.76
C ALA A 175 -5.09 8.52 10.53
N GLY A 176 -5.25 7.82 9.41
CA GLY A 176 -4.76 8.26 8.11
C GLY A 176 -5.71 9.25 7.42
N PHE A 177 -5.41 9.56 6.17
CA PHE A 177 -6.10 10.58 5.38
C PHE A 177 -7.62 10.35 5.29
N TRP A 178 -8.04 9.14 4.91
CA TRP A 178 -9.47 8.84 4.78
C TRP A 178 -10.12 8.58 6.14
N GLU A 179 -9.36 8.07 7.10
CA GLU A 179 -9.86 7.77 8.44
C GLU A 179 -10.20 9.03 9.22
N GLU A 180 -9.44 10.11 9.02
CA GLU A 180 -9.79 11.45 9.50
C GLU A 180 -11.09 11.98 8.85
N MET A 181 -11.40 11.53 7.63
CA MET A 181 -12.65 11.85 6.91
C MET A 181 -13.80 10.89 7.22
N GLY A 182 -13.69 10.07 8.27
CA GLY A 182 -14.75 9.18 8.74
C GLY A 182 -14.72 7.76 8.14
N TYR A 183 -13.66 7.39 7.42
CA TYR A 183 -13.47 6.01 6.98
C TYR A 183 -13.01 5.10 8.13
N SER A 184 -13.30 3.81 8.01
CA SER A 184 -12.96 2.81 9.02
C SER A 184 -11.45 2.69 9.25
N MET A 185 -11.03 2.52 10.52
CA MET A 185 -9.64 2.20 10.87
C MET A 185 -9.21 0.83 10.35
N THR A 186 -10.09 -0.16 10.47
CA THR A 186 -9.80 -1.58 10.20
C THR A 186 -10.00 -1.95 8.74
N ALA A 187 -10.88 -1.22 8.04
CA ALA A 187 -11.09 -1.33 6.60
C ALA A 187 -11.39 -2.76 6.09
N ASN A 188 -12.05 -3.63 6.86
CA ASN A 188 -12.26 -5.02 6.46
C ASN A 188 -13.39 -5.15 5.42
N PRO A 189 -13.11 -5.68 4.20
CA PRO A 189 -14.12 -5.78 3.15
C PRO A 189 -15.17 -6.83 3.41
N PHE A 190 -14.83 -7.92 4.09
CA PHE A 190 -15.75 -9.03 4.38
C PHE A 190 -16.71 -8.74 5.53
N LYS A 191 -16.38 -7.75 6.36
CA LYS A 191 -17.24 -7.23 7.44
C LYS A 191 -17.95 -5.92 7.07
N GLU A 192 -17.78 -5.44 5.84
CA GLU A 192 -18.32 -4.17 5.35
C GLU A 192 -17.92 -2.95 6.20
N GLU A 193 -16.72 -2.97 6.79
CA GLU A 193 -16.19 -1.90 7.63
C GLU A 193 -15.71 -0.73 6.75
N ARG A 194 -16.64 0.04 6.19
CA ARG A 194 -16.36 1.15 5.26
C ARG A 194 -16.13 2.48 5.99
N TYR A 195 -16.95 2.76 6.99
CA TYR A 195 -17.01 4.04 7.70
C TYR A 195 -17.03 3.83 9.22
N ARG A 196 -16.73 4.90 9.97
CA ARG A 196 -16.84 4.95 11.43
C ARG A 196 -18.22 5.42 11.89
#